data_AF-A0A3P7FIY2-F1
#
_entry.id   AF-A0A3P7FIY2-F1
#
_cell.length_a   1.000
_cell.length_b   1.000
_cell.length_c   1.000
_cell.angle_alpha   90.00
_cell.angle_beta   90.00
_cell.angle_gamma   90.00
#
_symmetry.space_group_name_H-M   'P 1'
#
loop_
_entity.id
_entity.type
_entity.pdbx_description
1 polymer ?
#
loop_
_entity_poly.entity_id
_entity_poly.type
_entity_poly.pdbx_seq_one_letter_code
_entity_poly.pdbx_strand_id
1 'polypeptide(L)'
;MDLIANELSINRQLLANVLTTKVTETRAEAVRSPVNQQQARVNRDSIAKCLYSKYFELLVEELNHRLAPPSASELEASHSISLLDIYGFEVDHNLPSNSLEQLCINYANENLQLFFNRYVFELEQAEYNNEGVSWSYITFPDNRVIINLLTGKPDGIFHILNDEAYLGQVRPPLHSTKSDDGKDVA
;
A
#
# COMPACT_ATOMS: atom_id res chain seq x y z
N MET A 1 16.66 16.03 -20.81
CA MET A 1 15.92 15.06 -21.66
C MET A 1 16.88 14.08 -22.29
N ASP A 2 17.86 14.55 -23.07
CA ASP A 2 18.80 13.66 -23.79
C ASP A 2 19.64 12.78 -22.85
N LEU A 3 20.16 13.36 -21.77
CA LEU A 3 20.88 12.62 -20.74
C LEU A 3 20.04 11.44 -20.19
N ILE A 4 18.83 11.73 -19.68
CA ILE A 4 17.94 10.71 -19.10
C ILE A 4 17.55 9.65 -20.13
N ALA A 5 17.29 10.05 -21.38
CA ALA A 5 16.97 9.11 -22.45
C ALA A 5 18.12 8.14 -22.72
N ASN A 6 19.37 8.62 -22.68
CA ASN A 6 20.56 7.79 -22.85
C ASN A 6 20.79 6.87 -21.65
N GLU A 7 20.74 7.39 -20.42
CA GLU A 7 20.94 6.60 -19.20
C GLU A 7 19.92 5.46 -19.07
N LEU A 8 18.66 5.72 -19.41
CA LEU A 8 17.60 4.71 -19.39
C LEU A 8 17.52 3.88 -20.67
N SER A 9 18.37 4.17 -21.67
CA SER A 9 18.37 3.51 -22.98
C SER A 9 16.99 3.53 -23.67
N ILE A 10 16.29 4.66 -23.56
CA ILE A 10 14.95 4.87 -24.13
C ILE A 10 14.97 5.91 -25.25
N ASN A 11 14.02 5.79 -26.18
CA ASN A 11 13.86 6.77 -27.24
C ASN A 11 13.45 8.14 -26.66
N ARG A 12 14.22 9.18 -26.97
CA ARG A 12 13.98 10.56 -26.53
C ARG A 12 12.57 11.08 -26.86
N GLN A 13 12.08 10.81 -28.07
CA GLN A 13 10.76 11.29 -28.50
C GLN A 13 9.64 10.56 -27.75
N LEU A 14 9.82 9.27 -27.47
CA LEU A 14 8.90 8.51 -26.64
C LEU A 14 8.82 9.10 -25.23
N LEU A 15 9.98 9.37 -24.59
CA LEU A 15 10.03 10.01 -23.28
C LEU A 15 9.33 11.38 -23.29
N ALA A 16 9.54 12.17 -24.35
CA ALA A 16 8.90 13.48 -24.49
C ALA A 16 7.37 13.35 -24.56
N ASN A 17 6.88 12.40 -25.36
CA ASN A 17 5.46 12.15 -25.52
C ASN A 17 4.82 11.69 -24.19
N VAL A 18 5.46 10.80 -23.44
CA VAL A 18 4.94 10.31 -22.15
C VAL A 18 4.87 11.45 -21.11
N LEU A 19 5.87 12.33 -21.09
CA LEU A 19 5.89 13.46 -20.16
C LEU A 19 4.88 14.55 -20.49
N THR A 20 4.55 14.73 -21.78
CA THR A 20 3.82 15.91 -22.26
C THR A 20 2.44 15.61 -22.85
N THR A 21 2.04 14.33 -22.93
CA THR A 21 0.73 13.95 -23.45
C THR A 21 0.00 13.03 -22.47
N LYS A 22 -1.33 13.09 -22.50
CA LYS A 22 -2.21 12.12 -21.86
C LYS A 22 -3.00 11.38 -22.95
N VAL A 23 -3.30 10.12 -22.69
CA VAL A 23 -4.25 9.34 -23.47
C VAL A 23 -5.58 9.36 -22.75
N THR A 24 -6.64 9.74 -23.44
CA THR A 24 -8.01 9.65 -22.92
C THR A 24 -8.74 8.60 -23.75
N GLU A 25 -9.07 7.48 -23.12
CA GLU A 25 -9.84 6.42 -23.74
C GLU A 25 -11.32 6.80 -23.71
N THR A 26 -11.94 6.80 -24.88
CA THR A 26 -13.39 6.90 -25.03
C THR A 26 -13.94 5.57 -25.52
N ARG A 27 -15.28 5.41 -25.53
CA ARG A 27 -15.93 4.21 -26.08
C ARG A 27 -15.62 3.95 -27.56
N ALA A 28 -15.20 4.97 -28.31
CA ALA A 28 -14.93 4.87 -29.74
C ALA A 28 -13.43 4.80 -30.07
N GLU A 29 -12.61 5.60 -29.38
CA GLU A 29 -11.17 5.71 -29.67
C GLU A 29 -10.35 6.26 -28.50
N ALA A 30 -9.04 6.04 -28.57
CA ALA A 30 -8.06 6.63 -27.65
C ALA A 30 -7.51 7.94 -28.23
N VAL A 31 -7.82 9.06 -27.58
CA VAL A 31 -7.38 10.40 -28.02
C VAL A 31 -6.14 10.81 -27.23
N ARG A 32 -5.06 11.18 -27.95
CA ARG A 32 -3.87 11.80 -27.35
C ARG A 32 -4.01 13.31 -27.32
N SER A 33 -3.83 13.91 -26.15
CA SER A 33 -3.87 15.37 -25.98
C SER A 33 -2.68 15.86 -25.16
N PRO A 34 -2.16 17.08 -25.41
CA PRO A 34 -1.13 17.68 -24.58
C PRO A 34 -1.61 17.89 -23.14
N VAL A 35 -0.70 17.76 -22.17
CA VAL A 35 -0.96 18.08 -20.76
C VAL A 35 -0.48 19.49 -20.42
N ASN A 36 -1.06 20.09 -19.38
CA ASN A 36 -0.56 21.37 -18.88
C ASN A 36 0.75 21.21 -18.09
N GLN A 37 1.40 22.32 -17.74
CA GLN A 37 2.69 22.29 -17.04
C GLN A 37 2.64 21.54 -15.70
N GLN A 38 1.55 21.67 -14.93
CA GLN A 38 1.41 20.99 -13.64
C GLN A 38 1.30 19.47 -13.82
N GLN A 39 0.47 19.03 -14.77
CA GLN A 39 0.32 17.62 -15.12
C GLN A 39 1.63 17.03 -15.66
N ALA A 40 2.40 17.77 -16.45
CA ALA A 40 3.72 17.32 -16.91
C ALA A 40 4.70 17.10 -15.75
N ARG A 41 4.66 17.96 -14.72
CA ARG A 41 5.46 17.77 -13.49
C ARG A 41 5.01 16.53 -12.73
N VAL A 42 3.69 16.32 -12.58
CA VAL A 42 3.15 15.11 -11.97
C VAL A 42 3.60 13.86 -12.73
N ASN A 43 3.52 13.84 -14.06
CA ASN A 43 3.99 12.72 -14.88
C ASN A 43 5.49 12.44 -14.64
N ARG A 44 6.33 13.49 -14.64
CA ARG A 44 7.76 13.37 -14.34
C ARG A 44 8.00 12.74 -12.96
N ASP A 45 7.35 13.27 -11.93
CA ASP A 45 7.57 12.83 -10.55
C ASP A 45 7.04 11.41 -10.33
N SER A 46 5.90 11.06 -10.95
CA SER A 46 5.35 9.70 -10.93
C SER A 46 6.28 8.69 -11.61
N ILE A 47 6.87 9.03 -12.76
CA ILE A 47 7.85 8.17 -13.44
C ILE A 47 9.08 7.98 -12.58
N ALA A 48 9.62 9.05 -11.98
CA ALA A 48 10.78 8.96 -11.11
C ALA A 48 10.52 8.08 -9.88
N LYS A 49 9.37 8.26 -9.21
CA LYS A 49 8.93 7.42 -8.09
C LYS A 49 8.77 5.95 -8.49
N CYS A 50 8.14 5.70 -9.64
CA CYS A 50 7.94 4.34 -10.16
C CYS A 50 9.28 3.65 -10.48
N LEU A 51 10.19 4.34 -11.17
CA LEU A 51 11.52 3.81 -11.48
C LEU A 51 12.30 3.45 -10.22
N TYR A 52 12.30 4.34 -9.22
CA TYR A 52 12.95 4.08 -7.95
C TYR A 52 12.33 2.89 -7.21
N SER A 53 11.00 2.84 -7.12
CA SER A 53 10.28 1.71 -6.49
C SER A 53 10.62 0.39 -7.17
N LYS A 54 10.57 0.33 -8.50
CA LYS A 54 10.87 -0.89 -9.26
C LYS A 54 12.31 -1.34 -9.12
N TYR A 55 13.24 -0.40 -9.12
CA TYR A 55 14.65 -0.73 -8.90
C TYR A 55 14.89 -1.27 -7.49
N PHE A 56 14.28 -0.66 -6.48
CA PHE A 56 14.38 -1.14 -5.10
C PHE A 56 13.75 -2.53 -4.93
N GLU A 57 12.58 -2.78 -5.51
CA GLU A 57 11.94 -4.10 -5.55
C GLU A 57 12.88 -5.15 -6.15
N LEU A 58 13.48 -4.88 -7.32
CA LEU A 58 14.43 -5.80 -7.97
C LEU A 58 15.67 -6.08 -7.11
N LEU A 59 16.16 -5.07 -6.39
CA LEU A 59 17.30 -5.24 -5.48
C LEU A 59 16.93 -6.18 -4.33
N VAL A 60 15.75 -6.00 -3.72
CA VAL A 60 15.25 -6.87 -2.66
C VAL A 60 15.03 -8.29 -3.17
N GLU A 61 14.45 -8.45 -4.36
CA GLU A 61 14.25 -9.75 -5.00
C GLU A 61 15.58 -10.47 -5.26
N GLU A 62 16.59 -9.78 -5.79
CA GLU A 62 17.91 -10.36 -6.04
C GLU A 62 18.62 -10.77 -4.73
N LEU A 63 18.51 -9.95 -3.68
CA LEU A 63 19.01 -10.30 -2.35
C LEU A 63 18.32 -11.55 -1.81
N ASN A 64 16.99 -11.60 -1.89
CA ASN A 64 16.22 -12.75 -1.43
C ASN A 64 16.57 -14.01 -2.23
N HIS A 65 16.70 -13.92 -3.55
CA HIS A 65 17.08 -15.06 -4.39
C HIS A 65 18.46 -15.63 -4.00
N ARG A 66 19.40 -14.79 -3.55
CA ARG A 66 20.75 -15.22 -3.14
C ARG A 66 20.83 -15.72 -1.69
N LEU A 67 19.99 -15.20 -0.80
CA LEU A 67 20.11 -15.43 0.65
C LEU A 67 19.04 -16.37 1.21
N ALA A 68 17.91 -16.55 0.51
CA ALA A 68 16.84 -17.42 0.97
C ALA A 68 17.29 -18.90 0.97
N PRO A 69 16.72 -19.74 1.84
CA PRO A 69 16.96 -21.17 1.82
C PRO A 69 16.66 -21.80 0.45
N PRO A 70 17.37 -22.86 0.04
CA PRO A 70 17.26 -23.45 -1.29
C PRO A 70 15.87 -24.00 -1.63
N SER A 71 15.09 -24.37 -0.62
CA SER A 71 13.76 -24.94 -0.79
C SER A 71 12.78 -24.46 0.29
N ALA A 72 11.49 -24.40 -0.07
CA ALA A 72 10.42 -24.11 0.88
C ALA A 72 10.36 -25.15 2.02
N SER A 73 10.68 -26.41 1.71
CA SER A 73 10.77 -27.48 2.72
C SER A 73 11.89 -27.25 3.74
N GLU A 74 13.03 -26.71 3.32
CA GLU A 74 14.10 -26.34 4.24
C GLU A 74 13.74 -25.10 5.06
N LEU A 75 13.02 -24.15 4.48
CA LEU A 75 12.52 -22.99 5.20
C LEU A 75 11.53 -23.39 6.31
N GLU A 76 10.59 -24.29 6.02
CA GLU A 76 9.61 -24.78 7.01
C GLU A 76 10.24 -25.64 8.11
N ALA A 77 11.28 -26.40 7.76
CA ALA A 77 12.00 -27.24 8.72
C ALA A 77 13.00 -26.46 9.60
N SER A 78 13.27 -25.20 9.28
CA SER A 78 14.28 -24.38 9.95
C SER A 78 13.69 -23.45 11.01
N HIS A 79 14.39 -23.30 12.13
CA HIS A 79 14.13 -22.20 13.05
C HIS A 79 14.65 -20.90 12.44
N SER A 80 13.89 -19.81 12.59
CA SER A 80 14.28 -18.49 12.11
C SER A 80 14.27 -17.46 13.24
N ILE A 81 15.16 -16.47 13.14
CA ILE A 81 15.17 -15.28 13.98
C ILE A 81 14.84 -14.11 13.06
N SER A 82 13.75 -13.42 13.35
CA SER A 82 13.30 -12.26 12.58
C SER A 82 13.63 -10.97 13.32
N LEU A 83 14.15 -9.98 12.59
CA LEU A 83 14.38 -8.64 13.08
C LEU A 83 13.40 -7.69 12.41
N LEU A 84 12.77 -6.83 13.21
CA LEU A 84 11.85 -5.80 12.72
C LEU A 84 12.46 -4.44 13.02
N ASP A 85 12.76 -3.68 11.97
CA ASP A 85 13.22 -2.29 12.04
C ASP A 85 12.19 -1.40 11.34
N ILE A 86 11.43 -0.64 12.13
CA ILE A 86 10.36 0.23 11.66
C ILE A 86 10.40 1.56 12.39
N TYR A 87 9.82 2.59 11.78
CA TYR A 87 9.59 3.87 12.44
C TYR A 87 8.66 3.71 13.65
N GLY A 88 8.97 4.39 14.76
CA GLY A 88 8.07 4.52 15.91
C GLY A 88 6.91 5.48 15.65
N PHE A 89 6.07 5.71 16.65
CA PHE A 89 4.99 6.71 16.56
C PHE A 89 5.53 8.09 16.20
N GLU A 90 4.96 8.70 15.16
CA GLU A 90 5.29 10.05 14.73
C GLU A 90 4.20 11.03 15.19
N VAL A 91 4.57 11.89 16.12
CA VAL A 91 3.82 13.10 16.51
C VAL A 91 4.82 14.25 16.48
N ASP A 92 5.34 14.55 15.29
CA ASP A 92 6.39 15.57 15.20
C ASP A 92 5.77 16.96 15.35
N HIS A 93 6.02 17.61 16.48
CA HIS A 93 5.67 19.01 16.71
C HIS A 93 6.41 19.97 15.76
N ASN A 94 7.45 19.50 15.05
CA ASN A 94 8.20 20.27 14.07
C ASN A 94 7.68 20.07 12.62
N LEU A 95 6.78 19.12 12.37
CA LEU A 95 6.10 19.01 11.08
C LEU A 95 4.90 19.95 11.05
N PRO A 96 4.73 20.76 9.99
CA PRO A 96 3.59 21.68 9.89
C PRO A 96 2.26 20.94 9.75
N SER A 97 2.26 19.67 9.33
CA SER A 97 1.08 18.81 9.21
C SER A 97 1.45 17.34 9.12
N ASN A 98 0.63 16.46 9.73
CA ASN A 98 0.71 15.01 9.52
C ASN A 98 -0.06 14.62 8.25
N SER A 99 0.57 13.85 7.37
CA SER A 99 -0.02 13.39 6.10
C SER A 99 -0.44 11.92 6.19
N LEU A 100 -0.92 11.36 5.07
CA LEU A 100 -1.27 9.94 4.94
C LEU A 100 -0.12 9.02 5.35
N GLU A 101 1.12 9.43 5.09
CA GLU A 101 2.33 8.69 5.46
C GLU A 101 2.43 8.49 6.98
N GLN A 102 2.27 9.56 7.77
CA GLN A 102 2.24 9.49 9.24
C GLN A 102 1.07 8.63 9.74
N LEU A 103 -0.09 8.73 9.09
CA LEU A 103 -1.24 7.89 9.43
C LEU A 103 -0.91 6.40 9.25
N CYS A 104 -0.26 6.02 8.15
CA CYS A 104 0.19 4.66 7.89
C CYS A 104 1.25 4.19 8.90
N ILE A 105 2.21 5.05 9.24
CA ILE A 105 3.24 4.76 10.25
C ILE A 105 2.60 4.51 11.62
N ASN A 106 1.72 5.41 12.06
CA ASN A 106 1.04 5.29 13.34
C ASN A 106 0.09 4.08 13.37
N TYR A 107 -0.59 3.76 12.26
CA TYR A 107 -1.38 2.53 12.15
C TYR A 107 -0.54 1.26 12.30
N ALA A 108 0.65 1.21 11.70
CA ALA A 108 1.57 0.08 11.88
C ALA A 108 1.99 -0.06 13.35
N ASN A 109 2.30 1.06 14.01
CA ASN A 109 2.65 1.08 15.43
C ASN A 109 1.50 0.65 16.34
N GLU A 110 0.25 1.03 16.04
CA GLU A 110 -0.92 0.53 16.78
C GLU A 110 -1.05 -1.00 16.67
N ASN A 111 -0.80 -1.58 15.49
CA ASN A 111 -0.81 -3.03 15.33
C ASN A 111 0.34 -3.70 16.11
N LEU A 112 1.53 -3.08 16.12
CA LEU A 112 2.66 -3.57 16.91
C LEU A 112 2.36 -3.50 18.41
N GLN A 113 1.71 -2.43 18.88
CA GLN A 113 1.29 -2.29 20.27
C GLN A 113 0.23 -3.33 20.64
N LEU A 114 -0.74 -3.61 19.76
CA LEU A 114 -1.73 -4.68 19.96
C LEU A 114 -1.04 -6.05 20.08
N PHE A 115 -0.10 -6.33 19.17
CA PHE A 115 0.69 -7.56 19.19
C PHE A 115 1.50 -7.68 20.48
N PHE A 116 2.20 -6.62 20.90
CA PHE A 116 2.99 -6.58 22.13
C PHE A 116 2.11 -6.84 23.36
N ASN A 117 0.99 -6.13 23.47
CA ASN A 117 0.08 -6.26 24.60
C ASN A 117 -0.44 -7.70 24.74
N ARG A 118 -0.83 -8.32 23.61
CA ARG A 118 -1.27 -9.71 23.58
C ARG A 118 -0.15 -10.69 23.94
N TYR A 119 1.00 -10.56 23.29
CA TYR A 119 2.08 -11.55 23.43
C TYR A 119 2.76 -11.46 24.78
N VAL A 120 3.05 -10.25 25.27
CA VAL A 120 3.70 -10.07 26.57
C VAL A 120 2.72 -10.32 27.69
N PHE A 121 1.54 -9.70 27.70
CA PHE A 121 0.67 -9.81 28.88
C PHE A 121 -0.22 -11.04 28.89
N GLU A 122 -0.86 -11.41 27.77
CA GLU A 122 -1.83 -12.52 27.78
C GLU A 122 -1.13 -13.88 27.86
N LEU A 123 -0.03 -14.09 27.12
CA LEU A 123 0.69 -15.36 27.14
C LEU A 123 1.46 -15.55 28.44
N GLU A 124 2.13 -14.52 28.94
CA GLU A 124 2.85 -14.60 30.20
C GLU A 124 1.88 -14.90 31.36
N GLN A 125 0.72 -14.25 31.41
CA GLN A 125 -0.33 -14.58 32.37
C GLN A 125 -0.84 -16.02 32.23
N ALA A 126 -1.01 -16.52 31.01
CA ALA A 126 -1.41 -17.91 30.79
C ALA A 126 -0.37 -18.89 31.33
N GLU A 127 0.92 -18.59 31.17
CA GLU A 127 2.01 -19.42 31.69
C GLU A 127 2.06 -19.39 33.22
N TYR A 128 2.01 -18.22 33.85
CA TYR A 128 1.98 -18.10 35.32
C TYR A 128 0.80 -18.88 35.94
N ASN A 129 -0.37 -18.82 35.31
CA ASN A 129 -1.55 -19.59 35.74
C ASN A 129 -1.33 -21.11 35.59
N ASN A 130 -0.67 -21.54 34.50
CA ASN A 130 -0.35 -22.94 34.25
C ASN A 130 0.67 -23.49 35.25
N GLU A 131 1.66 -22.69 35.63
CA GLU A 131 2.68 -23.05 36.63
C GLU A 131 2.19 -22.92 38.08
N GLY A 132 0.98 -22.38 38.31
CA GLY A 132 0.41 -22.19 39.64
C GLY A 132 1.11 -21.11 40.47
N VAL A 133 1.81 -20.19 39.81
CA VAL A 133 2.53 -19.08 40.45
C VAL A 133 1.58 -17.90 40.62
N SER A 134 1.60 -17.27 41.80
CA SER A 134 0.73 -16.12 42.09
C SER A 134 1.12 -14.92 41.21
N TRP A 135 0.26 -14.57 40.27
CA TRP A 135 0.42 -13.40 39.41
C TRP A 135 -0.56 -12.28 39.77
N SER A 136 -0.10 -11.03 39.74
CA SER A 136 -0.95 -9.85 39.87
C SER A 136 -1.39 -9.38 38.49
N TYR A 137 -2.68 -9.46 38.18
CA TYR A 137 -3.22 -9.10 36.87
C TYR A 137 -2.82 -7.67 36.48
N ILE A 138 -2.07 -7.55 35.38
CA ILE A 138 -1.69 -6.24 34.82
C ILE A 138 -2.76 -5.88 33.78
N THR A 139 -3.46 -4.78 34.03
CA THR A 139 -4.37 -4.20 33.04
C THR A 139 -3.56 -3.35 32.07
N PHE A 140 -3.80 -3.53 30.78
CA PHE A 140 -3.18 -2.73 29.73
C PHE A 140 -4.25 -2.02 28.88
N PRO A 141 -3.93 -0.86 28.27
CA PRO A 141 -4.86 -0.16 27.39
C PRO A 141 -5.18 -0.99 26.15
N ASP A 142 -6.47 -1.23 25.90
CA ASP A 142 -6.94 -1.90 24.69
C ASP A 142 -7.06 -0.88 23.55
N ASN A 143 -6.18 -1.01 22.55
CA ASN A 143 -6.14 -0.15 21.38
C ASN A 143 -6.94 -0.71 20.18
N ARG A 144 -7.67 -1.83 20.33
CA ARG A 144 -8.50 -2.40 19.25
C ARG A 144 -9.56 -1.42 18.73
N VAL A 145 -10.06 -0.53 19.60
CA VAL A 145 -11.01 0.53 19.19
C VAL A 145 -10.37 1.48 18.16
N ILE A 146 -9.09 1.82 18.32
CA ILE A 146 -8.35 2.69 17.40
C ILE A 146 -8.10 1.96 16.07
N ILE A 147 -7.67 0.70 16.12
CA ILE A 147 -7.48 -0.12 14.93
C ILE A 147 -8.79 -0.26 14.15
N ASN A 148 -9.90 -0.53 14.84
CA ASN A 148 -11.23 -0.62 14.24
C ASN A 148 -11.71 0.72 13.65
N LEU A 149 -11.35 1.85 14.24
CA LEU A 149 -11.64 3.16 13.65
C LEU A 149 -10.88 3.34 12.31
N LEU A 150 -9.66 2.82 12.21
CA LEU A 150 -8.82 2.96 11.01
C LEU A 150 -9.23 1.99 9.89
N THR A 151 -9.47 0.72 10.21
CA THR A 151 -9.67 -0.37 9.23
C THR A 151 -10.97 -1.14 9.36
N GLY A 152 -11.82 -0.82 10.34
CA GLY A 152 -13.10 -1.51 10.54
C GLY A 152 -14.03 -1.34 9.35
N LYS A 153 -14.68 -2.42 8.92
CA LYS A 153 -15.67 -2.36 7.84
C LYS A 153 -17.05 -1.94 8.37
N PRO A 154 -17.85 -1.20 7.60
CA PRO A 154 -17.52 -0.58 6.32
C PRO A 154 -16.86 0.81 6.44
N ASP A 155 -16.97 1.46 7.60
CA ASP A 155 -16.76 2.92 7.75
C ASP A 155 -15.39 3.31 8.33
N GLY A 156 -14.41 2.42 8.29
CA GLY A 156 -13.04 2.72 8.73
C GLY A 156 -12.42 3.79 7.85
N ILE A 157 -11.55 4.63 8.43
CA ILE A 157 -10.94 5.76 7.73
C ILE A 157 -10.29 5.32 6.41
N PHE A 158 -9.56 4.20 6.38
CA PHE A 158 -8.96 3.70 5.14
C PHE A 158 -9.98 3.25 4.09
N HIS A 159 -11.15 2.75 4.50
CA HIS A 159 -12.23 2.40 3.58
C HIS A 159 -12.87 3.65 2.98
N ILE A 160 -13.16 4.65 3.80
CA ILE A 160 -13.69 5.94 3.33
C ILE A 160 -12.72 6.60 2.36
N LEU A 161 -11.42 6.66 2.70
CA LEU A 161 -10.39 7.23 1.81
C LEU A 161 -10.32 6.50 0.46
N ASN A 162 -10.43 5.17 0.49
CA ASN A 162 -10.44 4.35 -0.71
C ASN A 162 -11.67 4.65 -1.58
N ASP A 163 -12.86 4.70 -0.99
CA ASP A 163 -14.10 4.95 -1.71
C ASP A 163 -14.12 6.35 -2.36
N GLU A 164 -13.69 7.38 -1.63
CA GLU A 164 -13.58 8.74 -2.16
C GLU A 164 -12.54 8.85 -3.30
N ALA A 165 -11.45 8.10 -3.24
CA ALA A 165 -10.46 8.06 -4.31
C ALA A 165 -11.03 7.42 -5.61
N TYR A 166 -11.92 6.42 -5.48
CA TYR A 166 -12.58 5.79 -6.62
C TYR A 166 -13.68 6.66 -7.24
N LEU A 167 -14.42 7.43 -6.44
CA LEU A 167 -15.50 8.29 -6.93
C LEU A 167 -15.00 9.43 -7.84
N GLY A 168 -13.74 9.85 -7.69
CA GLY A 168 -13.10 10.84 -8.54
C GLY A 168 -12.71 10.35 -9.94
N GLN A 169 -12.73 9.03 -10.21
CA GLN A 169 -12.46 8.47 -11.53
C GLN A 169 -13.77 8.32 -12.32
N VAL A 170 -13.92 9.11 -13.39
CA VAL A 170 -15.04 9.01 -14.33
C VAL A 170 -15.16 7.55 -14.80
N ARG A 171 -16.25 6.87 -14.41
CA ARG A 171 -16.50 5.48 -14.85
C ARG A 171 -16.50 5.44 -16.39
N PRO A 172 -15.73 4.55 -17.04
CA PRO A 172 -16.08 4.13 -18.39
C PRO A 172 -17.50 3.58 -18.29
N PRO A 173 -18.46 4.01 -19.14
CA PRO A 173 -19.84 3.73 -18.84
C PRO A 173 -20.07 2.23 -19.05
N LEU A 174 -20.52 1.54 -17.99
CA LEU A 174 -20.85 0.12 -18.02
C LEU A 174 -21.68 -0.17 -19.27
N HIS A 175 -21.24 -1.14 -20.06
CA HIS A 175 -22.08 -1.74 -21.09
C HIS A 175 -23.27 -2.39 -20.39
N SER A 176 -24.40 -1.68 -20.35
CA SER A 176 -25.71 -2.26 -20.11
C SER A 176 -26.13 -2.99 -21.38
N THR A 177 -25.63 -4.21 -21.59
CA THR A 177 -26.35 -5.17 -22.44
C THR A 177 -27.30 -5.94 -21.53
N LYS A 178 -28.42 -5.30 -21.20
CA LYS A 178 -29.66 -6.05 -21.05
C LYS A 178 -30.09 -6.37 -22.48
N SER A 179 -29.83 -7.59 -22.90
CA SER A 179 -30.55 -8.22 -24.00
C SER A 179 -32.01 -8.31 -23.56
N ASP A 180 -32.80 -7.37 -24.04
CA ASP A 180 -34.26 -7.44 -24.01
C ASP A 180 -34.65 -8.44 -25.10
N ASP A 181 -35.06 -9.64 -24.70
CA ASP A 181 -35.62 -10.66 -25.57
C ASP A 181 -36.93 -10.11 -26.17
N GLY A 182 -36.82 -9.58 -27.40
CA GLY A 182 -37.95 -9.31 -28.26
C GLY A 182 -38.62 -10.62 -28.66
N LYS A 183 -39.72 -10.96 -27.96
CA LYS A 183 -40.77 -11.81 -28.49
C LYS A 183 -41.55 -11.05 -29.56
N ASP A 184 -41.48 -11.52 -30.79
CA ASP A 184 -42.49 -11.39 -31.85
C ASP A 184 -42.45 -12.76 -32.58
N VAL A 185 -43.37 -13.72 -32.40
CA VAL A 185 -44.80 -13.77 -32.77
C VAL A 185 -45.06 -13.41 -34.23
N ALA A 186 -44.77 -14.35 -35.14
CA ALA A 186 -45.68 -14.91 -36.15
C ALA A 186 -44.90 -15.85 -37.10
#